data_AF-K2AZ23-F1
#
_entry.id   AF-K2AZ23-F1
#
_cell.length_a   1.000
_cell.length_b   1.000
_cell.length_c   1.000
_cell.angle_alpha   90.00
_cell.angle_beta   90.00
_cell.angle_gamma   90.00
#
_symmetry.space_group_name_H-M   'P 1'
#
loop_
_entity.id
_entity.type
_entity.pdbx_description
1 polymer ?
#
loop_
_entity_poly.entity_id
_entity_poly.type
_entity_poly.pdbx_seq_one_letter_code
_entity_poly.pdbx_strand_id
1 'polypeptide(L)'
;MYLLYSLLILMLLSALALLALPFFVNKKLFSRYFLMTALFIIVCATGLHYVLEDDTALQQWLTHGKQHYNLQEEVAKLGGIDNIIEQIKQKLAANPDDAEGWFILGKLYLANHQYTEAKKALIKAKQLQSDHVEIKQSKF
;
A
#
# COMPACT_ATOMS: atom_id res chain seq x y z
N MET A 1 -17.27 5.26 -17.41
CA MET A 1 -16.82 4.17 -16.52
C MET A 1 -17.70 2.93 -16.64
N TYR A 2 -19.03 3.01 -16.42
CA TYR A 2 -19.95 1.87 -16.56
C TYR A 2 -20.03 1.24 -17.96
N LEU A 3 -19.90 2.03 -19.03
CA LEU A 3 -19.87 1.53 -20.41
C LEU A 3 -18.66 0.63 -20.70
N LEU A 4 -17.52 0.91 -20.07
CA LEU A 4 -16.30 0.11 -20.21
C LEU A 4 -16.47 -1.27 -19.58
N TYR A 5 -17.07 -1.34 -18.39
CA TYR A 5 -17.35 -2.60 -17.70
C TYR A 5 -18.34 -3.48 -18.48
N SER A 6 -19.39 -2.89 -19.07
CA SER A 6 -20.38 -3.62 -19.87
C SER A 6 -19.75 -4.30 -21.10
N LEU A 7 -18.87 -3.59 -21.82
CA LEU A 7 -18.14 -4.15 -22.97
C LEU A 7 -17.20 -5.29 -22.56
N LEU A 8 -16.53 -5.14 -21.42
CA LEU A 8 -15.59 -6.15 -20.90
C LEU A 8 -16.33 -7.44 -20.48
N ILE A 9 -17.49 -7.31 -19.85
CA ILE A 9 -18.37 -8.43 -19.48
C ILE A 9 -18.85 -9.18 -20.72
N LEU A 10 -19.21 -8.46 -21.80
CA LEU A 10 -19.71 -9.07 -23.03
C LEU A 10 -18.61 -9.84 -23.79
N MET A 11 -17.38 -9.31 -23.80
CA MET A 11 -16.20 -10.04 -24.31
C MET A 11 -15.88 -11.29 -23.49
N LEU A 12 -16.05 -11.23 -22.17
CA LEU A 12 -15.77 -12.35 -21.27
C LEU A 12 -16.82 -13.47 -21.44
N LEU A 13 -18.08 -13.10 -21.61
CA LEU A 13 -19.18 -14.04 -21.90
C LEU A 13 -19.01 -14.75 -23.25
N SER A 14 -18.59 -14.03 -24.29
CA SER A 14 -18.37 -14.63 -25.62
C SER A 14 -17.16 -15.55 -25.64
N ALA A 15 -16.07 -15.20 -24.96
CA ALA A 15 -14.91 -16.06 -24.80
C ALA A 15 -15.25 -17.34 -24.01
N LEU A 16 -16.06 -17.23 -22.96
CA LEU A 16 -16.51 -18.37 -22.17
C LEU A 16 -17.42 -19.31 -22.99
N ALA A 17 -18.28 -18.76 -23.83
CA ALA A 17 -19.15 -19.54 -24.72
C ALA A 17 -18.34 -20.33 -25.75
N LEU A 18 -17.32 -19.72 -26.37
CA LEU A 18 -16.43 -20.39 -27.33
C LEU A 18 -15.59 -21.49 -26.66
N LEU A 19 -15.16 -21.28 -25.41
CA LEU A 19 -14.45 -22.28 -24.60
C LEU A 19 -15.34 -23.47 -24.23
N ALA A 20 -16.67 -23.25 -24.11
CA ALA A 20 -17.64 -24.28 -23.76
C ALA A 20 -18.15 -25.10 -24.96
N LEU A 21 -18.00 -24.63 -26.21
CA LEU A 21 -18.36 -25.41 -27.41
C LEU A 21 -17.74 -26.82 -27.46
N PRO A 22 -16.43 -27.02 -27.20
CA PRO A 22 -15.83 -28.35 -27.20
C PRO A 22 -16.29 -29.25 -26.03
N PHE A 23 -16.88 -28.69 -24.96
CA PHE A 23 -17.43 -29.45 -23.83
C PHE A 23 -18.62 -30.32 -24.25
N PHE A 24 -19.48 -29.80 -25.14
CA PHE A 24 -20.67 -30.52 -25.59
C PHE A 24 -20.40 -31.55 -26.69
N VAL A 25 -19.31 -31.38 -27.45
CA VAL A 25 -19.06 -32.18 -28.66
C VAL A 25 -18.26 -33.47 -28.38
N ASN A 26 -17.44 -33.55 -27.31
CA ASN A 26 -16.55 -34.71 -27.15
C ASN A 26 -16.22 -35.11 -25.69
N LYS A 27 -16.87 -36.18 -25.20
CA LYS A 27 -16.69 -36.72 -23.82
C LYS A 27 -15.24 -37.11 -23.46
N LYS A 28 -14.41 -37.46 -24.45
CA LYS A 28 -13.04 -37.95 -24.23
C LYS A 28 -11.98 -36.85 -24.12
N LEU A 29 -12.22 -35.67 -24.70
CA LEU A 29 -11.35 -34.50 -24.58
C LEU A 29 -11.62 -33.70 -23.30
N PHE A 30 -12.82 -33.86 -22.71
CA PHE A 30 -13.25 -33.19 -21.48
C PHE A 30 -12.26 -33.36 -20.32
N SER A 31 -11.73 -34.57 -20.11
CA SER A 31 -10.80 -34.87 -19.01
C SER A 31 -9.45 -34.15 -19.13
N ARG A 32 -8.94 -33.95 -20.36
CA ARG A 32 -7.65 -33.27 -20.58
C ARG A 32 -7.76 -31.76 -20.44
N TYR A 33 -8.86 -31.17 -20.92
CA TYR A 33 -9.09 -29.73 -20.78
C TYR A 33 -9.45 -29.35 -19.35
N PHE A 34 -10.20 -30.18 -18.62
CA PHE A 34 -10.50 -29.97 -17.21
C PHE A 34 -9.23 -29.88 -16.35
N LEU A 35 -8.23 -30.73 -16.61
CA LEU A 35 -6.94 -30.68 -15.91
C LEU A 35 -6.14 -29.42 -16.26
N MET A 36 -6.14 -29.00 -17.53
CA MET A 36 -5.43 -27.80 -17.98
C MET A 36 -6.06 -26.50 -17.46
N THR A 37 -7.39 -26.40 -17.45
CA THR A 37 -8.09 -25.22 -16.92
C THR A 37 -7.97 -25.14 -15.39
N ALA A 38 -8.02 -26.27 -14.68
CA ALA A 38 -7.79 -26.30 -13.24
C ALA A 38 -6.38 -25.80 -12.87
N LEU A 39 -5.36 -26.23 -13.61
CA LEU A 39 -3.98 -25.79 -13.38
C LEU A 39 -3.79 -24.30 -13.69
N PHE A 40 -4.42 -23.81 -14.76
CA PHE A 40 -4.42 -22.39 -15.10
C PHE A 40 -5.09 -21.53 -14.02
N ILE A 41 -6.23 -21.97 -13.49
CA ILE A 41 -6.93 -21.29 -12.39
C ILE A 41 -6.04 -21.23 -11.13
N ILE A 42 -5.31 -22.30 -10.81
CA ILE A 42 -4.40 -22.32 -9.67
C ILE A 42 -3.24 -21.35 -9.89
N VAL A 43 -2.60 -21.37 -11.07
CA VAL A 43 -1.49 -20.45 -11.39
C VAL A 43 -1.95 -18.99 -11.37
N CYS A 44 -3.11 -18.70 -11.97
CA CYS A 44 -3.71 -17.36 -11.93
C CYS A 44 -4.09 -16.94 -10.51
N ALA A 45 -4.63 -17.84 -9.67
CA ALA A 45 -4.93 -17.55 -8.28
C ALA A 45 -3.65 -17.23 -7.49
N THR A 46 -2.60 -18.04 -7.66
CA THR A 46 -1.31 -17.79 -7.00
C THR A 46 -0.67 -16.48 -7.47
N GLY A 47 -0.71 -16.16 -8.77
CA GLY A 47 -0.21 -14.89 -9.30
C GLY A 47 -1.03 -13.68 -8.84
N LEU A 48 -2.35 -13.85 -8.68
CA LEU A 48 -3.23 -12.80 -8.17
C LEU A 48 -2.85 -12.42 -6.74
N HIS A 49 -2.50 -13.40 -5.90
CA HIS A 49 -2.08 -13.14 -4.52
C HIS A 49 -0.83 -12.25 -4.46
N TYR A 50 0.19 -12.52 -5.28
CA TYR A 50 1.41 -11.71 -5.32
C TYR A 50 1.18 -10.30 -5.92
N VAL A 51 0.23 -10.15 -6.85
CA VAL A 51 -0.08 -8.86 -7.48
C VAL A 51 -1.02 -7.99 -6.62
N LEU A 52 -1.86 -8.59 -5.78
CA LEU A 52 -2.77 -7.89 -4.85
C LEU A 52 -2.13 -7.52 -3.50
N GLU A 53 -0.90 -7.96 -3.23
CA GLU A 53 -0.25 -7.72 -1.93
C GLU A 53 0.22 -6.26 -1.73
N ASP A 54 0.22 -5.44 -2.79
CA ASP A 54 0.45 -3.98 -2.74
C ASP A 54 -0.62 -3.24 -1.89
N ASP A 55 -1.82 -3.81 -1.78
CA ASP A 55 -2.94 -3.22 -1.01
C ASP A 55 -2.76 -3.35 0.51
N THR A 56 -1.86 -4.22 0.98
CA THR A 56 -1.59 -4.38 2.42
C THR A 56 -0.84 -3.19 3.00
N ALA A 57 0.06 -2.58 2.23
CA ALA A 57 0.79 -1.37 2.62
C ALA A 57 -0.16 -0.16 2.77
N LEU A 58 -1.14 -0.03 1.88
CA LEU A 58 -2.18 1.01 1.97
C LEU A 58 -3.09 0.78 3.17
N GLN A 59 -3.53 -0.46 3.41
CA GLN A 59 -4.34 -0.77 4.61
C GLN A 59 -3.55 -0.57 5.90
N GLN A 60 -2.27 -0.92 5.95
CA GLN A 60 -1.41 -0.65 7.10
C GLN A 60 -1.21 0.86 7.29
N TRP A 61 -0.96 1.62 6.23
CA TRP A 61 -0.89 3.09 6.27
C TRP A 61 -2.19 3.74 6.73
N LEU A 62 -3.34 3.27 6.22
CA LEU A 62 -4.67 3.75 6.61
C LEU A 62 -5.05 3.35 8.05
N THR A 63 -4.66 2.16 8.51
CA THR A 63 -4.95 1.66 9.86
C THR A 63 -4.07 2.35 10.91
N HIS A 64 -2.78 2.57 10.61
CA HIS A 64 -1.93 3.47 11.40
C HIS A 64 -2.43 4.93 11.34
N GLY A 65 -2.93 5.37 10.18
CA GLY A 65 -3.57 6.67 10.01
C GLY A 65 -4.82 6.86 10.88
N LYS A 66 -5.62 5.82 11.05
CA LYS A 66 -6.87 5.85 11.83
C LYS A 66 -6.61 5.96 13.34
N GLN A 67 -5.49 5.44 13.84
CA GLN A 67 -5.03 5.72 15.21
C GLN A 67 -4.64 7.19 15.43
N HIS A 68 -4.29 7.93 14.37
CA HIS A 68 -3.95 9.36 14.49
C HIS A 68 -5.15 10.29 14.70
N TYR A 69 -6.38 9.83 14.44
CA TYR A 69 -7.59 10.61 14.74
C TYR A 69 -7.82 10.75 16.25
N ASN A 70 -7.57 9.68 17.02
CA ASN A 70 -7.68 9.71 18.48
C ASN A 70 -6.51 10.48 19.14
N LEU A 71 -5.32 10.45 18.52
CA LEU A 71 -4.17 11.23 18.97
C LEU A 71 -4.41 12.73 18.81
N GLN A 72 -5.09 13.20 17.76
CA GLN A 72 -5.38 14.64 17.61
C GLN A 72 -6.21 15.19 18.78
N GLU A 73 -7.14 14.41 19.33
CA GLU A 73 -7.92 14.81 20.51
C GLU A 73 -7.05 14.85 21.78
N GLU A 74 -6.11 13.92 21.92
CA GLU A 74 -5.15 13.87 23.04
C GLU A 74 -4.10 14.98 22.95
N VAL A 75 -3.60 15.26 21.75
CA VAL A 75 -2.68 16.37 21.43
C VAL A 75 -3.34 17.73 21.67
N ALA A 76 -4.63 17.86 21.36
CA ALA A 76 -5.42 19.04 21.71
C ALA A 76 -5.50 19.23 23.24
N LYS A 77 -5.59 18.15 24.02
CA LYS A 77 -5.59 18.18 25.49
C LYS A 77 -4.21 18.53 26.09
N LEU A 78 -3.11 18.24 25.39
CA LEU A 78 -1.72 18.48 25.83
C LEU A 78 -1.17 19.90 25.55
N GLY A 79 -2.03 20.84 25.14
CA GLY A 79 -1.64 22.22 24.86
C GLY A 79 -1.41 22.53 23.38
N GLY A 80 -1.88 21.67 22.47
CA GLY A 80 -1.91 21.92 21.04
C GLY A 80 -0.72 21.34 20.26
N ILE A 81 -0.92 21.19 18.95
CA ILE A 81 0.04 20.58 18.02
C ILE A 81 1.40 21.31 18.06
N ASP A 82 1.41 22.62 18.30
CA ASP A 82 2.63 23.44 18.32
C ASP A 82 3.61 23.04 19.45
N ASN A 83 3.11 22.73 20.65
CA ASN A 83 3.96 22.29 21.78
C ASN A 83 4.66 20.96 21.45
N ILE A 84 3.93 20.03 20.84
CA ILE A 84 4.48 18.72 20.46
C ILE A 84 5.51 18.86 19.35
N ILE A 85 5.26 19.75 18.37
CA ILE A 85 6.24 20.08 17.34
C ILE A 85 7.56 20.53 17.97
N GLU A 86 7.51 21.42 18.97
CA GLU A 86 8.72 21.90 19.66
C GLU A 86 9.45 20.80 20.44
N GLN A 87 8.72 19.93 21.15
CA GLN A 87 9.32 18.80 21.86
C GLN A 87 10.02 17.82 20.90
N ILE A 88 9.40 17.52 19.75
CA ILE A 88 10.01 16.65 18.74
C ILE A 88 11.24 17.32 18.11
N LYS A 89 11.20 18.63 17.86
CA LYS A 89 12.38 19.38 17.37
C LYS A 89 13.54 19.33 18.36
N GLN A 90 13.29 19.44 19.66
CA GLN A 90 14.32 19.29 20.69
C GLN A 90 14.90 17.88 20.69
N LYS A 91 14.06 16.84 20.59
CA LYS A 91 14.52 15.45 20.51
C LYS A 91 15.38 15.21 19.26
N LEU A 92 14.97 15.74 18.11
CA LEU A 92 15.72 15.66 16.86
C LEU A 92 17.00 16.50 16.86
N ALA A 93 17.08 17.56 17.66
CA ALA A 93 18.32 18.30 17.86
C ALA A 93 19.37 17.44 18.60
N ALA A 94 18.93 16.58 19.51
CA ALA A 94 19.81 15.62 20.20
C ALA A 94 20.12 14.37 19.34
N ASN A 95 19.18 13.94 18.49
CA ASN A 95 19.38 12.83 17.57
C ASN A 95 18.92 13.18 16.14
N PRO A 96 19.80 13.82 15.34
CA PRO A 96 19.44 14.32 14.01
C PRO A 96 19.26 13.22 12.95
N ASP A 97 19.67 11.99 13.24
CA ASP A 97 19.62 10.85 12.31
C ASP A 97 18.41 9.93 12.57
N ASP A 98 17.49 10.35 13.45
CA ASP A 98 16.24 9.64 13.74
C ASP A 98 15.23 9.81 12.58
N ALA A 99 15.28 8.89 11.61
CA ALA A 99 14.36 8.86 10.47
C ALA A 99 12.88 8.84 10.91
N GLU A 100 12.56 8.13 11.99
CA GLU A 100 11.21 8.03 12.51
C GLU A 100 10.76 9.36 13.14
N GLY A 101 11.65 10.02 13.90
CA GLY A 101 11.42 11.35 14.45
C GLY A 101 11.14 12.40 13.37
N TRP A 102 11.91 12.41 12.28
CA TRP A 102 11.67 13.31 11.14
C TRP A 102 10.35 13.01 10.43
N PHE A 103 9.95 11.75 10.34
CA PHE A 103 8.66 11.35 9.76
C PHE A 103 7.49 11.83 10.62
N ILE A 104 7.57 11.66 11.94
CA ILE A 104 6.54 12.13 12.88
C ILE A 104 6.43 13.67 12.82
N LEU A 105 7.56 14.38 12.79
CA LEU A 105 7.57 15.85 12.65
C LEU A 105 6.87 16.29 11.35
N GLY A 106 7.14 15.59 10.23
CA GLY A 106 6.49 15.84 8.96
C GLY A 106 4.97 15.68 9.00
N LYS A 107 4.47 14.62 9.68
CA LYS A 107 3.02 14.40 9.86
C LYS A 107 2.38 15.46 10.74
N LEU A 108 3.03 15.88 11.82
CA LEU A 108 2.52 16.95 12.69
C LEU A 108 2.41 18.27 11.92
N TYR A 109 3.39 18.58 11.08
CA TYR A 109 3.30 19.73 10.20
C TYR A 109 2.16 19.64 9.18
N LEU A 110 1.86 18.45 8.63
CA LEU A 110 0.67 18.26 7.78
C LEU A 110 -0.63 18.50 8.55
N ALA A 111 -0.73 17.98 9.77
CA ALA A 111 -1.89 18.19 10.64
C ALA A 111 -2.06 19.67 11.03
N ASN A 112 -0.96 20.43 11.10
CA ASN A 112 -0.96 21.87 11.36
C ASN A 112 -1.05 22.73 10.08
N HIS A 113 -1.35 22.14 8.92
CA HIS A 113 -1.39 22.81 7.61
C HIS A 113 -0.08 23.49 7.17
N GLN A 114 1.05 23.12 7.77
CA GLN A 114 2.39 23.62 7.46
C GLN A 114 3.05 22.76 6.37
N TYR A 115 2.48 22.74 5.17
CA TYR A 115 2.87 21.83 4.09
C TYR A 115 4.34 21.96 3.64
N THR A 116 4.90 23.18 3.67
CA THR A 116 6.29 23.43 3.27
C THR A 116 7.28 22.75 4.22
N GLU A 117 7.08 22.90 5.53
CA GLU A 117 7.95 22.29 6.55
C GLU A 117 7.72 20.79 6.65
N ALA A 118 6.47 20.34 6.49
CA ALA A 118 6.13 18.93 6.36
C ALA A 118 6.94 18.25 5.25
N LYS A 119 6.97 18.86 4.06
CA LYS A 119 7.71 18.33 2.91
C LYS A 119 9.20 18.18 3.22
N LYS A 120 9.83 19.19 3.83
CA LYS A 120 11.25 19.14 4.20
C LYS A 120 11.53 18.01 5.19
N ALA A 121 10.72 17.90 6.24
CA ALA A 121 10.87 16.86 7.26
C ALA A 121 10.69 15.44 6.68
N LEU A 122 9.69 15.24 5.81
CA LEU A 122 9.46 13.95 5.14
C LEU A 122 10.57 13.57 4.16
N ILE A 123 11.15 14.53 3.44
CA ILE A 123 12.31 14.28 2.56
C ILE A 123 13.48 13.80 3.40
N LYS A 124 13.76 14.46 4.53
CA LYS A 124 14.86 14.07 5.41
C LYS A 124 14.66 12.69 6.02
N ALA A 125 13.44 12.38 6.47
CA ALA A 125 13.09 11.05 6.94
C ALA A 125 13.36 9.97 5.87
N LYS A 126 12.96 10.22 4.62
CA LYS A 126 13.17 9.31 3.51
C LYS A 126 14.66 9.10 3.20
N GLN A 127 15.46 10.17 3.24
CA GLN A 127 16.91 10.10 3.03
C GLN A 127 17.57 9.21 4.09
N LEU A 128 17.29 9.47 5.38
CA LEU A 128 17.84 8.68 6.48
C LEU A 128 17.42 7.21 6.43
N GLN A 129 16.20 6.93 5.98
CA GLN A 129 15.72 5.56 5.82
C GLN A 129 16.39 4.85 4.63
N SER A 130 16.62 5.56 3.52
CA SER A 130 17.36 5.05 2.35
C SER A 130 18.81 4.73 2.70
N ASP A 131 19.49 5.65 3.39
CA ASP A 131 20.86 5.45 3.87
C ASP A 131 20.94 4.24 4.81
N HIS A 132 19.94 4.08 5.69
CA HIS A 132 19.90 2.94 6.60
C HIS A 132 19.68 1.59 5.88
N VAL A 133 18.97 1.58 4.75
CA VAL A 133 18.78 0.39 3.91
C VAL A 133 20.04 0.08 3.11
N GLU A 134 20.72 1.08 2.54
CA GLU A 134 21.98 0.89 1.82
C GLU A 134 23.10 0.35 2.72
N ILE A 135 23.21 0.83 3.96
CA ILE A 135 24.22 0.36 4.93
C ILE A 135 24.03 -1.12 5.29
N LYS A 136 22.79 -1.64 5.26
CA LYS A 136 22.51 -3.07 5.49
C LYS A 136 22.82 -3.95 4.27
N GLN A 137 22.77 -3.41 3.05
CA GLN A 137 23.05 -4.16 1.83
C GLN A 137 24.54 -4.22 1.47
N SER A 138 25.35 -3.27 1.96
CA SER A 138 26.80 -3.18 1.73
C SER A 138 27.64 -4.22 2.52
N LYS A 139 27.01 -5.04 3.38
CA LYS A 139 27.72 -5.97 4.27
C LYS A 139 27.69 -7.45 3.85
N PHE A 140 27.49 -7.72 2.56
CA PHE A 140 27.56 -9.07 1.99
C PHE A 140 28.75 -9.22 1.05
#